data_AF-A0A7L7KTW5-F1
#
_entry.id   AF-A0A7L7KTW5-F1
#
_cell.length_a   1.000
_cell.length_b   1.000
_cell.length_c   1.000
_cell.angle_alpha   90.00
_cell.angle_beta   90.00
_cell.angle_gamma   90.00
#
_symmetry.space_group_name_H-M   'P 1'
#
loop_
_entity.id
_entity.type
_entity.pdbx_description
1 polymer ?
#
loop_
_entity_poly.entity_id
_entity_poly.type
_entity_poly.pdbx_seq_one_letter_code
_entity_poly.pdbx_strand_id
1 'polypeptide(L)'
;MKKIMFTIIAIGVAVSAFFIQDYLRQNDELGTITIVLINELEETTTTEIEFTEDDDLLSLMRVHFDLECADMNYQKTTCENARMGGNILLRIDQLDTDWTNNYIGIYVDNQYSNYGIDDILLIDGATYTFEYTEVGEE
;
A
#
# COMPACT_ATOMS: atom_id res chain seq x y z
N MET A 1 -44.61 -1.68 29.65
CA MET A 1 -44.44 -1.15 28.27
C MET A 1 -43.44 0.00 28.20
N LYS A 2 -43.58 1.10 28.97
CA LYS A 2 -42.62 2.23 28.95
C LYS A 2 -41.15 1.83 29.21
N LYS A 3 -40.89 0.94 30.18
CA LYS A 3 -39.53 0.47 30.49
C LYS A 3 -38.86 -0.26 29.32
N ILE A 4 -39.60 -1.12 28.62
CA ILE A 4 -39.12 -1.87 27.45
C ILE A 4 -38.81 -0.90 26.29
N MET A 5 -39.66 0.12 26.09
CA MET A 5 -39.44 1.16 25.08
C MET A 5 -38.16 1.97 25.35
N PHE A 6 -37.91 2.38 26.60
CA PHE A 6 -36.67 3.08 26.95
C PHE A 6 -35.42 2.21 26.78
N THR A 7 -35.52 0.90 27.04
CA THR A 7 -34.40 -0.02 26.81
C THR A 7 -34.08 -0.18 25.32
N ILE A 8 -35.10 -0.30 24.46
CA ILE A 8 -34.89 -0.39 23.00
C ILE A 8 -34.27 0.90 22.45
N ILE A 9 -34.74 2.07 22.92
CA ILE A 9 -34.16 3.36 22.53
C ILE A 9 -32.70 3.45 22.97
N ALA A 10 -32.39 3.06 24.22
CA ALA A 10 -31.02 3.09 24.73
C ALA A 10 -30.08 2.17 23.93
N ILE A 11 -30.54 0.98 23.55
CA ILE A 11 -29.77 0.06 22.70
C ILE A 11 -29.59 0.64 21.30
N GLY A 12 -30.64 1.21 20.71
CA GLY A 12 -30.55 1.87 19.40
C GLY A 12 -29.56 3.03 19.38
N VAL A 13 -29.54 3.85 20.44
CA VAL A 13 -28.57 4.94 20.62
C VAL A 13 -27.15 4.40 20.81
N ALA A 14 -26.96 3.34 21.60
CA ALA A 14 -25.64 2.74 21.79
C ALA A 14 -25.07 2.14 20.49
N VAL A 15 -25.91 1.45 19.72
CA VAL A 15 -25.52 0.85 18.43
C VAL A 15 -25.19 1.95 17.41
N SER A 16 -26.03 2.98 17.29
CA SER A 16 -25.75 4.10 16.39
C SER A 16 -24.52 4.90 16.81
N ALA A 17 -24.29 5.11 18.10
CA ALA A 17 -23.06 5.73 18.60
C ALA A 17 -21.81 4.92 18.24
N PHE A 18 -21.89 3.59 18.31
CA PHE A 18 -20.79 2.70 17.90
C PHE A 18 -20.47 2.85 16.41
N PHE A 19 -21.49 2.83 15.54
CA PHE A 19 -21.30 3.03 14.09
C PHE A 19 -20.78 4.43 13.73
N ILE A 20 -21.22 5.47 14.45
CA ILE A 20 -20.71 6.83 14.24
C ILE A 20 -19.25 6.92 14.66
N GLN A 21 -18.87 6.32 15.78
CA GLN A 21 -17.49 6.31 16.25
C GLN A 21 -16.56 5.58 15.28
N ASP A 22 -16.99 4.44 14.75
CA ASP A 22 -16.26 3.68 13.74
C ASP A 22 -16.06 4.49 12.45
N TYR A 23 -17.12 5.15 11.97
CA TYR A 23 -17.06 6.05 10.81
C TYR A 23 -16.14 7.26 11.01
N LEU A 24 -16.10 7.82 12.22
CA LEU A 24 -15.19 8.93 12.53
C LEU A 24 -13.74 8.46 12.60
N ARG A 25 -13.48 7.26 13.14
CA ARG A 25 -12.12 6.70 13.29
C ARG A 25 -11.48 6.32 11.95
N GLN A 26 -12.27 5.89 10.97
CA GLN A 26 -11.77 5.64 9.60
C GLN A 26 -11.17 6.88 8.92
N ASN A 27 -11.49 8.08 9.39
CA ASN A 27 -10.99 9.32 8.79
C ASN A 27 -9.87 9.98 9.63
N ASP A 28 -9.41 9.34 10.70
CA ASP A 28 -8.26 9.83 11.45
C ASP A 28 -6.99 9.39 10.71
N GLU A 29 -6.39 10.35 10.00
CA GLU A 29 -5.03 10.24 9.45
C GLU A 29 -4.09 9.68 10.53
N LEU A 30 -3.43 8.57 10.23
CA LEU A 30 -2.44 7.98 11.13
C LEU A 30 -1.06 8.62 10.95
N GLY A 31 -0.72 9.00 9.72
CA GLY A 31 0.57 9.53 9.38
C GLY A 31 0.75 9.75 7.88
N THR A 32 1.95 10.16 7.52
CA THR A 32 2.36 10.41 6.13
C THR A 32 3.58 9.55 5.79
N ILE A 33 3.59 8.96 4.61
CA ILE A 33 4.77 8.29 4.03
C ILE A 33 5.30 9.07 2.83
N THR A 34 6.58 8.91 2.52
CA THR A 34 7.18 9.41 1.28
C THR A 34 7.46 8.26 0.33
N ILE A 35 6.89 8.28 -0.87
CA ILE A 35 7.23 7.36 -1.95
C ILE A 35 8.25 8.02 -2.88
N VAL A 36 9.33 7.31 -3.17
CA VAL A 36 10.38 7.72 -4.08
C VAL A 36 10.49 6.70 -5.21
N LEU A 37 10.40 7.13 -6.46
CA LEU A 37 10.63 6.30 -7.65
C LEU A 37 11.94 6.74 -8.31
N ILE A 38 12.86 5.80 -8.55
CA ILE A 38 14.14 6.04 -9.23
C ILE A 38 14.18 5.18 -10.49
N ASN A 39 14.15 5.81 -11.67
CA ASN A 39 14.15 5.09 -12.94
C ASN A 39 15.56 4.69 -13.42
N GLU A 40 15.64 4.02 -14.57
CA GLU A 40 16.90 3.58 -15.20
C GLU A 40 17.88 4.72 -15.54
N LEU A 41 17.40 5.97 -15.60
CA LEU A 41 18.19 7.17 -15.88
C LEU A 41 18.59 7.91 -14.59
N GLU A 42 18.38 7.30 -13.42
CA GLU A 42 18.53 7.91 -12.09
C GLU A 42 17.60 9.12 -11.84
N GLU A 43 16.55 9.30 -12.64
CA GLU A 43 15.58 10.36 -12.40
C GLU A 43 14.67 9.98 -11.23
N THR A 44 14.53 10.91 -10.28
CA THR A 44 13.79 10.70 -9.05
C THR A 44 12.44 11.42 -9.08
N THR A 45 11.36 10.70 -8.79
CA THR A 45 10.03 11.26 -8.51
C THR A 45 9.68 11.02 -7.05
N THR A 46 9.17 12.03 -6.36
CA THR A 46 8.81 11.96 -4.94
C THR A 46 7.35 12.36 -4.74
N THR A 47 6.61 11.55 -3.99
CA THR A 47 5.20 11.76 -3.67
C THR A 47 4.97 11.50 -2.17
N GLU A 48 4.38 12.46 -1.46
CA GLU A 48 3.90 12.26 -0.09
C GLU A 48 2.47 11.74 -0.11
N ILE A 49 2.19 10.73 0.71
CA ILE A 49 0.88 10.06 0.77
C ILE A 49 0.48 9.93 2.25
N GLU A 50 -0.71 10.42 2.57
CA GLU A 50 -1.36 10.23 3.86
C GLU A 50 -1.97 8.81 3.93
N PHE A 51 -1.92 8.17 5.11
CA PHE A 51 -2.50 6.84 5.31
C PHE A 51 -3.26 6.72 6.63
N THR A 52 -4.13 5.71 6.69
CA THR A 52 -5.01 5.37 7.81
C THR A 52 -4.74 3.94 8.32
N GLU A 53 -5.41 3.52 9.41
CA GLU A 53 -5.23 2.17 9.98
C GLU A 53 -5.58 1.02 9.03
N ASP A 54 -6.46 1.28 8.06
CA ASP A 54 -6.98 0.26 7.15
C ASP A 54 -6.17 0.17 5.84
N ASP A 55 -5.20 1.07 5.64
CA ASP A 55 -4.37 1.11 4.44
C ASP A 55 -3.18 0.13 4.51
N ASP A 56 -2.75 -0.32 3.33
CA ASP A 56 -1.53 -1.09 3.14
C ASP A 56 -0.71 -0.48 2.00
N LEU A 57 0.59 -0.77 1.94
CA LEU A 57 1.47 -0.12 0.96
C LEU A 57 1.02 -0.40 -0.48
N LEU A 58 0.57 -1.62 -0.79
CA LEU A 58 0.11 -1.94 -2.14
C LEU A 58 -1.16 -1.19 -2.49
N SER A 59 -2.14 -1.12 -1.59
CA SER A 59 -3.41 -0.42 -1.84
C SER A 59 -3.19 1.07 -2.04
N LEU A 60 -2.33 1.71 -1.24
CA LEU A 60 -1.91 3.11 -1.47
C LEU A 60 -1.23 3.27 -2.83
N MET A 61 -0.27 2.40 -3.16
CA MET A 61 0.44 2.48 -4.42
C MET A 61 -0.51 2.33 -5.63
N ARG A 62 -1.53 1.47 -5.53
CA ARG A 62 -2.54 1.30 -6.59
C ARG A 62 -3.46 2.51 -6.79
N VAL A 63 -3.66 3.30 -5.75
CA VAL A 63 -4.51 4.52 -5.81
C VAL A 63 -3.73 5.66 -6.46
N HIS A 64 -2.44 5.75 -6.19
CA HIS A 64 -1.62 6.91 -6.56
C HIS A 64 -0.76 6.71 -7.81
N PHE A 65 -0.51 5.45 -8.23
CA PHE A 65 0.39 5.11 -9.34
C PHE A 65 -0.24 4.09 -10.31
N ASP A 66 0.25 4.09 -11.55
CA ASP A 66 -0.07 3.08 -12.56
C ASP A 66 0.75 1.81 -12.31
N LEU A 67 0.14 0.82 -11.65
CA LEU A 67 0.78 -0.44 -11.30
C LEU A 67 0.42 -1.58 -12.25
N GLU A 68 1.43 -2.35 -12.66
CA GLU A 68 1.25 -3.67 -13.27
C GLU A 68 1.96 -4.73 -12.43
N CYS A 69 1.32 -5.87 -12.22
CA CYS A 69 1.88 -7.00 -11.48
C CYS A 69 1.96 -8.25 -12.37
N ALA A 70 2.72 -9.25 -11.91
CA ALA A 70 2.86 -10.54 -12.58
C ALA A 70 1.75 -11.50 -12.16
N ASP A 71 1.18 -12.24 -13.13
CA ASP A 71 0.39 -13.42 -12.85
C ASP A 71 1.29 -14.64 -12.57
N MET A 72 0.68 -15.81 -12.32
CA MET A 72 1.42 -17.06 -12.06
C MET A 72 2.31 -17.52 -13.24
N ASN A 73 2.09 -16.98 -14.44
CA ASN A 73 2.89 -17.26 -15.64
C ASN A 73 3.85 -16.10 -15.96
N TYR A 74 4.08 -15.20 -15.00
CA TYR A 74 4.88 -13.98 -15.16
C TYR A 74 4.41 -13.07 -16.30
N GLN A 75 3.11 -13.07 -16.59
CA GLN A 75 2.49 -12.16 -17.55
C GLN A 75 1.90 -10.94 -16.84
N LYS A 76 1.89 -9.80 -17.53
CA LYS A 76 1.30 -8.54 -17.02
C LYS A 76 -0.18 -8.72 -16.67
N THR A 77 -0.55 -8.34 -15.46
CA THR A 77 -1.90 -8.37 -14.91
C THR A 77 -2.11 -7.24 -13.90
N THR A 78 -3.33 -7.12 -13.39
CA THR A 78 -3.65 -6.21 -12.29
C THR A 78 -3.14 -6.77 -10.96
N CYS A 79 -2.67 -5.89 -10.08
CA CYS A 79 -2.23 -6.22 -8.72
C CYS A 79 -3.39 -6.59 -7.76
N GLU A 80 -4.50 -7.12 -8.29
CA GLU A 80 -5.69 -7.52 -7.53
C GLU A 80 -5.70 -9.03 -7.20
N ASN A 81 -4.91 -9.82 -7.92
CA ASN A 81 -5.04 -11.27 -7.98
C ASN A 81 -3.82 -12.03 -7.41
N ALA A 82 -3.12 -11.46 -6.42
CA ALA A 82 -2.10 -12.23 -5.72
C ALA A 82 -2.73 -13.46 -5.05
N ARG A 83 -2.35 -14.66 -5.50
CA ARG A 83 -2.62 -15.90 -4.76
C ARG A 83 -1.38 -16.79 -4.76
N MET A 84 -1.03 -17.17 -3.53
CA MET A 84 0.18 -17.91 -3.12
C MET A 84 1.49 -17.25 -3.61
N GLY A 85 2.07 -16.39 -2.78
CA GLY A 85 3.43 -15.85 -3.00
C GLY A 85 3.55 -14.32 -2.94
N GLY A 86 2.45 -13.58 -2.87
CA GLY A 86 2.45 -12.11 -2.92
C GLY A 86 2.33 -11.56 -4.35
N ASN A 87 2.19 -10.25 -4.47
CA ASN A 87 2.22 -9.51 -5.73
C ASN A 87 3.68 -9.26 -6.16
N ILE A 88 3.93 -9.46 -7.45
CA ILE A 88 5.23 -9.26 -8.08
C ILE A 88 5.11 -8.02 -8.97
N LEU A 89 5.71 -6.89 -8.57
CA LEU A 89 5.57 -5.58 -9.23
C LEU A 89 6.36 -5.47 -10.53
N LEU A 90 5.70 -5.53 -11.69
CA LEU A 90 6.36 -5.41 -12.99
C LEU A 90 6.55 -3.95 -13.39
N ARG A 91 5.65 -3.07 -12.93
CA ARG A 91 5.67 -1.66 -13.32
C ARG A 91 5.09 -0.76 -12.24
N ILE A 92 5.68 0.42 -12.09
CA ILE A 92 5.20 1.55 -11.29
C ILE A 92 5.39 2.83 -12.12
N ASP A 93 4.33 3.38 -12.69
CA ASP A 93 4.38 4.54 -13.60
C ASP A 93 5.36 4.36 -14.78
N GLN A 94 6.57 4.93 -14.66
CA GLN A 94 7.64 4.88 -15.67
C GLN A 94 8.72 3.84 -15.34
N LEU A 95 8.66 3.25 -14.15
CA LEU A 95 9.53 2.17 -13.72
C LEU A 95 8.96 0.86 -14.29
N ASP A 96 9.63 0.23 -15.26
CA ASP A 96 9.22 -1.07 -15.83
C ASP A 96 10.37 -2.07 -15.67
N THR A 97 10.03 -3.34 -15.48
CA THR A 97 11.00 -4.41 -15.34
C THR A 97 10.67 -5.65 -16.17
N ASP A 98 11.72 -6.30 -16.68
CA ASP A 98 11.64 -7.57 -17.40
C ASP A 98 11.97 -8.81 -16.56
N TRP A 99 12.34 -8.62 -15.27
CA TRP A 99 12.72 -9.66 -14.30
C TRP A 99 13.94 -10.51 -14.64
N THR A 100 14.46 -10.32 -15.84
CA THR A 100 15.51 -11.15 -16.40
C THR A 100 16.83 -10.43 -16.32
N ASN A 101 16.83 -9.15 -16.69
CA ASN A 101 17.99 -8.27 -16.70
C ASN A 101 17.90 -7.18 -15.63
N ASN A 102 16.71 -6.90 -15.12
CA ASN A 102 16.50 -5.94 -14.05
C ASN A 102 15.33 -6.36 -13.15
N TYR A 103 15.17 -5.67 -12.03
CA TYR A 103 14.05 -5.79 -11.11
C TYR A 103 13.79 -4.45 -10.42
N ILE A 104 12.65 -4.34 -9.75
CA ILE A 104 12.32 -3.19 -8.90
C ILE A 104 12.78 -3.49 -7.47
N GLY A 105 13.87 -2.84 -7.05
CA GLY A 105 14.33 -2.87 -5.67
C GLY A 105 13.40 -2.05 -4.77
N ILE A 106 13.10 -2.56 -3.58
CA ILE A 106 12.27 -1.85 -2.59
C ILE A 106 13.13 -1.56 -1.37
N TYR A 107 13.17 -0.30 -0.96
CA TYR A 107 13.91 0.14 0.22
C TYR A 107 12.99 0.89 1.18
N VAL A 108 13.22 0.69 2.47
CA VAL A 108 12.57 1.44 3.55
C VAL A 108 13.65 2.18 4.31
N ASP A 109 13.57 3.51 4.36
CA ASP A 109 14.57 4.39 4.97
C ASP A 109 16.02 4.06 4.52
N ASN A 110 16.19 3.92 3.20
CA ASN A 110 17.46 3.57 2.53
C ASN A 110 18.01 2.18 2.87
N GLN A 111 17.21 1.29 3.45
CA GLN A 111 17.57 -0.11 3.69
C GLN A 111 16.78 -1.03 2.77
N TYR A 112 17.48 -1.95 2.10
CA TYR A 112 16.84 -2.93 1.22
C TYR A 112 15.84 -3.78 1.99
N SER A 113 14.61 -3.86 1.48
CA SER A 113 13.53 -4.62 2.09
C SER A 113 13.69 -6.11 1.84
N ASN A 114 13.50 -6.92 2.88
CA ASN A 114 13.40 -8.37 2.77
C ASN A 114 11.95 -8.86 2.60
N TYR A 115 11.00 -7.92 2.47
CA TYR A 115 9.58 -8.18 2.34
C TYR A 115 9.07 -7.68 0.98
N GLY A 116 8.11 -8.39 0.40
CA GLY A 116 7.36 -7.91 -0.76
C GLY A 116 6.41 -6.78 -0.37
N ILE A 117 5.92 -6.04 -1.37
CA ILE A 117 5.05 -4.88 -1.16
C ILE A 117 3.81 -5.18 -0.32
N ASP A 118 3.28 -6.40 -0.38
CA ASP A 118 2.10 -6.82 0.41
C ASP A 118 2.35 -6.89 1.92
N ASP A 119 3.61 -7.11 2.33
CA ASP A 119 3.98 -7.39 3.71
C ASP A 119 4.78 -6.24 4.36
N ILE A 120 5.08 -5.18 3.62
CA ILE A 120 5.77 -4.00 4.13
C ILE A 120 4.79 -3.15 4.94
N LEU A 121 5.13 -2.90 6.20
CA LEU A 121 4.32 -2.07 7.10
C LEU A 121 4.48 -0.58 6.77
N LEU A 122 3.37 0.15 6.88
CA LEU A 122 3.34 1.61 6.85
C LEU A 122 3.82 2.17 8.19
N ILE A 123 4.79 3.07 8.13
CA ILE A 123 5.40 3.73 9.29
C ILE A 123 5.35 5.23 9.05
N ASP A 124 4.75 5.98 9.97
CA ASP A 124 4.67 7.44 9.88
C ASP A 124 6.07 8.07 9.74
N GLY A 125 6.21 8.95 8.75
CA GLY A 125 7.44 9.65 8.40
C GLY A 125 8.47 8.81 7.63
N ALA A 126 8.19 7.54 7.34
CA ALA A 126 9.13 6.67 6.62
C ALA A 126 9.17 6.97 5.11
N THR A 127 10.33 6.69 4.51
CA THR A 127 10.53 6.79 3.06
C THR A 127 10.62 5.42 2.42
N TYR A 128 9.77 5.17 1.43
CA TYR A 128 9.73 3.94 0.63
C TYR A 128 10.26 4.26 -0.76
N THR A 129 11.39 3.67 -1.12
CA THR A 129 12.03 3.87 -2.43
C THR A 129 11.83 2.64 -3.30
N PHE A 130 11.34 2.84 -4.51
CA PHE A 130 11.27 1.85 -5.57
C PHE A 130 12.26 2.24 -6.66
N GLU A 131 13.25 1.38 -6.89
CA GLU A 131 14.40 1.70 -7.73
C GLU A 131 14.57 0.66 -8.83
N TYR A 132 14.94 1.12 -10.02
CA TYR A 132 15.37 0.25 -11.11
C TYR A 132 16.73 -0.34 -10.75
N THR A 133 16.86 -1.67 -10.74
CA THR A 133 18.11 -2.34 -10.41
C THR A 133 18.46 -3.38 -11.45
N GLU A 134 19.67 -3.31 -12.02
CA GLU A 134 20.17 -4.34 -12.93
C GLU A 134 20.53 -5.64 -12.19
N VAL A 135 20.28 -6.78 -12.84
CA VAL A 135 20.66 -8.09 -12.31
C VAL A 135 22.16 -8.29 -12.51
N GLY A 136 22.88 -8.51 -11.42
CA GLY A 136 24.31 -8.85 -11.46
C GLY A 136 25.25 -7.68 -11.21
N GLU A 137 24.74 -6.50 -10.83
CA GLU A 137 25.57 -5.50 -10.16
C GLU A 137 25.76 -5.92 -8.69
N GLU A 138 26.99 -6.33 -8.35
CA GLU A 138 27.50 -6.50 -6.98
C GLU A 138 28.38 -5.30 -6.57
#